data_AF-A0A9P9JQX8-F1
#
_entry.id   AF-A0A9P9JQX8-F1
#
_cell.length_a   1.000
_cell.length_b   1.000
_cell.length_c   1.000
_cell.angle_alpha   90.00
_cell.angle_beta   90.00
_cell.angle_gamma   90.00
#
_symmetry.space_group_name_H-M   'P 1'
#
loop_
_entity.id
_entity.type
_entity.pdbx_description
1 polymer ?
#
loop_
_entity_poly.entity_id
_entity_poly.type
_entity_poly.pdbx_seq_one_letter_code
_entity_poly.pdbx_strand_id
1 'polypeptide(L)'
;MSSRAWTSTAGPIEADPDPTFADLPWYRWWLSQQIRSQPQRLLLALPNMECDEGSDWDTQFFPLWNKVRELVLAPEPKTIDGITDTLVELDIISVKDNYEAYQSAKELMFSILGWQTMLYKPDLFSCATGGFNILDEMDGYHGEARICLNQSPLSGKCDLPSFLLGFGMMLPPRDYCAFDDMDDKKLINNTKVIISKDLNAYVLTKVCGVRLQWVDSLSCHLELDKHSGTLFLYRYPSFCVSSLQTRDTKERRRGAIHSCGFERPGSVPWASEEDVTELLQEILLSYRLLFGQSRRSRSLFRRLRPFAHIPHEGHDQFLSLICSRKQFNCPITLTEREEYDLAGDFPHLRSRIVRLSSYASSKKPRSIRQLWRDKRDSTAWLAFWSVLIFGSVSILLGVVQAVFQIMQYVLALQQAGA
;
A
#
# COMPACT_ATOMS: atom_id res chain seq x y z
N MET A 1 -63.24 15.26 -11.23
CA MET A 1 -62.51 14.87 -10.01
C MET A 1 -62.62 13.37 -9.85
N SER A 2 -61.59 12.62 -10.26
CA SER A 2 -61.39 11.24 -9.80
C SER A 2 -59.90 10.97 -9.90
N SER A 3 -59.24 11.00 -8.74
CA SER A 3 -57.80 10.82 -8.57
C SER A 3 -57.48 9.34 -8.57
N ARG A 4 -56.50 8.95 -9.39
CA ARG A 4 -55.94 7.60 -9.47
C ARG A 4 -55.13 7.32 -8.21
N ALA A 5 -55.50 6.28 -7.46
CA ALA A 5 -54.60 5.66 -6.50
C ALA A 5 -53.59 4.79 -7.26
N TRP A 6 -52.31 5.17 -7.22
CA TRP A 6 -51.20 4.31 -7.61
C TRP A 6 -50.63 3.70 -6.33
N THR A 7 -50.95 2.44 -6.08
CA THR A 7 -50.24 1.63 -5.08
C THR A 7 -48.93 1.17 -5.71
N SER A 8 -47.83 1.79 -5.29
CA SER A 8 -46.47 1.33 -5.60
C SER A 8 -46.11 0.20 -4.64
N THR A 9 -46.20 -1.04 -5.09
CA THR A 9 -45.55 -2.18 -4.46
C THR A 9 -44.06 -2.11 -4.77
N ALA A 10 -43.25 -1.76 -3.77
CA ALA A 10 -41.79 -1.85 -3.85
C ALA A 10 -41.40 -3.34 -3.93
N GLY A 11 -40.94 -3.78 -5.11
CA GLY A 11 -40.28 -5.06 -5.27
C GLY A 11 -38.86 -5.02 -4.68
N PRO A 12 -38.22 -6.18 -4.46
CA PRO A 12 -36.81 -6.23 -4.05
C PRO A 12 -35.99 -5.52 -5.12
N ILE A 13 -35.15 -4.58 -4.72
CA ILE A 13 -34.19 -3.93 -5.60
C ILE A 13 -33.17 -5.02 -6.00
N GLU A 14 -33.38 -5.68 -7.14
CA GLU A 14 -32.36 -6.50 -7.79
C GLU A 14 -31.23 -5.55 -8.26
N ALA A 15 -30.31 -5.26 -7.34
CA ALA A 15 -29.08 -4.57 -7.67
C ALA A 15 -28.13 -5.59 -8.30
N ASP A 16 -27.75 -5.39 -9.56
CA ASP A 16 -26.66 -6.14 -10.17
C ASP A 16 -25.43 -6.12 -9.22
N PRO A 17 -24.80 -7.28 -8.95
CA PRO A 17 -23.68 -7.34 -8.03
C PRO A 17 -22.55 -6.43 -8.50
N ASP A 18 -21.89 -5.73 -7.54
CA ASP A 18 -20.75 -4.89 -7.87
C ASP A 18 -19.74 -5.71 -8.70
N PRO A 19 -19.44 -5.29 -9.94
CA PRO A 19 -18.54 -6.07 -10.80
C PRO A 19 -17.18 -6.28 -10.15
N THR A 20 -16.80 -5.45 -9.17
CA THR A 20 -15.54 -5.53 -8.43
C THR A 20 -15.40 -6.88 -7.72
N PHE A 21 -16.50 -7.45 -7.22
CA PHE A 21 -16.46 -8.75 -6.55
C PHE A 21 -16.29 -9.92 -7.52
N ALA A 22 -16.73 -9.76 -8.77
CA ALA A 22 -16.47 -10.73 -9.83
C ALA A 22 -15.00 -10.65 -10.29
N ASP A 23 -14.47 -9.43 -10.42
CA ASP A 23 -13.09 -9.18 -10.85
C ASP A 23 -12.06 -9.53 -9.77
N LEU A 24 -12.42 -9.39 -8.49
CA LEU A 24 -11.54 -9.56 -7.32
C LEU A 24 -12.13 -10.58 -6.32
N PRO A 25 -11.97 -11.89 -6.55
CA PRO A 25 -12.51 -12.92 -5.65
C PRO A 25 -12.02 -12.80 -4.20
N TRP A 26 -10.77 -12.37 -4.01
CA TRP A 26 -10.19 -12.16 -2.69
C TRP A 26 -10.86 -11.03 -1.90
N TYR A 27 -11.43 -10.05 -2.61
CA TYR A 27 -11.98 -8.87 -2.00
C TYR A 27 -13.30 -9.16 -1.29
N ARG A 28 -14.14 -10.04 -1.86
CA ARG A 28 -15.34 -10.54 -1.18
C ARG A 28 -14.99 -11.26 0.12
N TRP A 29 -14.00 -12.15 0.08
CA TRP A 29 -13.54 -12.84 1.29
C TRP A 29 -12.96 -11.84 2.31
N TRP A 30 -12.09 -10.94 1.87
CA TRP A 30 -11.45 -9.95 2.75
C TRP A 30 -12.48 -9.04 3.42
N LEU A 31 -13.48 -8.58 2.67
CA LEU A 31 -14.59 -7.77 3.18
C LEU A 31 -15.41 -8.54 4.23
N SER A 32 -15.67 -9.83 3.99
CA SER A 32 -16.35 -10.67 4.98
C SER A 32 -15.60 -10.75 6.31
N GLN A 33 -14.28 -10.82 6.26
CA GLN A 33 -13.46 -10.80 7.46
C GLN A 33 -13.46 -9.43 8.13
N GLN A 34 -13.48 -8.33 7.35
CA GLN A 34 -13.55 -6.99 7.93
C GLN A 34 -14.83 -6.81 8.73
N ILE A 35 -15.99 -7.14 8.17
CA ILE A 35 -17.27 -7.01 8.88
C ILE A 35 -17.31 -7.90 10.12
N ARG A 36 -16.91 -9.17 10.00
CA ARG A 36 -16.88 -10.11 11.14
C ARG A 36 -15.93 -9.66 12.25
N SER A 37 -14.89 -8.91 11.90
CA SER A 37 -13.97 -8.35 12.88
C SER A 37 -14.56 -7.14 13.61
N GLN A 38 -15.62 -6.48 13.11
CA GLN A 38 -16.20 -5.29 13.76
C GLN A 38 -17.16 -5.67 14.89
N PRO A 39 -17.38 -4.78 15.88
CA PRO A 39 -18.34 -5.03 16.96
C PRO A 39 -19.77 -5.12 16.43
N GLN A 40 -20.59 -5.99 17.02
CA GLN A 40 -22.00 -6.20 16.64
C GLN A 40 -22.84 -4.92 16.63
N ARG A 41 -22.45 -3.91 17.42
CA ARG A 41 -23.12 -2.61 17.43
C ARG A 41 -23.12 -1.91 16.07
N LEU A 42 -22.16 -2.23 15.19
CA LEU A 42 -22.10 -1.70 13.83
C LEU A 42 -23.34 -2.09 13.01
N LEU A 43 -23.97 -3.22 13.35
CA LEU A 43 -25.13 -3.77 12.66
C LEU A 43 -26.46 -3.38 13.32
N LEU A 44 -26.48 -2.52 14.35
CA LEU A 44 -27.74 -2.07 14.97
C LEU A 44 -28.68 -1.39 13.96
N ALA A 45 -28.10 -0.74 12.96
CA ALA A 45 -28.82 -0.10 11.87
C ALA A 45 -29.35 -1.11 10.80
N LEU A 46 -28.89 -2.37 10.86
CA LEU A 46 -29.29 -3.51 10.03
C LEU A 46 -29.86 -4.63 10.92
N PRO A 47 -31.03 -4.43 11.55
CA PRO A 47 -31.53 -5.29 12.62
C PRO A 47 -31.85 -6.74 12.20
N ASN A 48 -31.92 -7.01 10.89
CA ASN A 48 -32.21 -8.35 10.36
C ASN A 48 -30.92 -9.11 9.98
N MET A 49 -29.73 -8.52 10.10
CA MET A 49 -28.48 -9.12 9.64
C MET A 49 -27.76 -9.85 10.78
N GLU A 50 -27.54 -11.16 10.64
CA GLU A 50 -26.65 -11.92 11.52
C GLU A 50 -25.29 -12.17 10.83
N CYS A 51 -24.16 -11.95 11.54
CA CYS A 51 -22.80 -12.06 10.98
C CYS A 51 -22.41 -13.48 10.51
N ASP A 52 -23.16 -14.49 10.92
CA ASP A 52 -22.80 -15.91 10.77
C ASP A 52 -23.46 -16.58 9.54
N GLU A 53 -24.56 -16.03 9.01
CA GLU A 53 -25.27 -16.60 7.86
C GLU A 53 -24.83 -15.99 6.52
N GLY A 54 -24.49 -16.84 5.56
CA GLY A 54 -24.07 -16.41 4.21
C GLY A 54 -25.21 -15.81 3.37
N SER A 55 -26.47 -16.11 3.69
CA SER A 55 -27.67 -15.57 3.02
C SER A 55 -27.88 -14.08 3.28
N ASP A 56 -27.61 -13.63 4.51
CA ASP A 56 -27.84 -12.24 4.91
C ASP A 56 -26.92 -11.24 4.20
N TRP A 57 -25.72 -11.69 3.85
CA TRP A 57 -24.76 -10.93 3.03
C TRP A 57 -25.33 -10.54 1.68
N ASP A 58 -25.96 -11.50 1.01
CA ASP A 58 -26.53 -11.33 -0.32
C ASP A 58 -27.81 -10.51 -0.29
N THR A 59 -28.62 -10.64 0.77
CA THR A 59 -29.92 -9.97 0.85
C THR A 59 -29.92 -8.61 1.51
N GLN A 60 -28.94 -8.31 2.39
CA GLN A 60 -28.96 -7.07 3.20
C GLN A 60 -27.71 -6.21 2.97
N PHE A 61 -26.52 -6.80 3.08
CA PHE A 61 -25.28 -6.01 3.00
C PHE A 61 -24.93 -5.56 1.58
N PHE A 62 -25.03 -6.43 0.57
CA PHE A 62 -24.69 -6.02 -0.80
C PHE A 62 -25.60 -4.94 -1.39
N PRO A 63 -26.94 -4.94 -1.16
CA PRO A 63 -27.79 -3.81 -1.53
C PRO A 63 -27.31 -2.49 -0.90
N LEU A 64 -26.97 -2.52 0.40
CA LEU A 64 -26.40 -1.36 1.08
C LEU A 64 -25.08 -0.94 0.44
N TRP A 65 -24.11 -1.86 0.29
CA TRP A 65 -22.82 -1.60 -0.36
C TRP A 65 -22.98 -0.92 -1.72
N ASN A 66 -23.85 -1.47 -2.57
CA ASN A 66 -24.12 -0.95 -3.90
C ASN A 66 -24.75 0.44 -3.84
N LYS A 67 -25.69 0.67 -2.92
CA LYS A 67 -26.29 1.99 -2.74
C LYS A 67 -25.30 3.02 -2.24
N VAL A 68 -24.46 2.67 -1.25
CA VAL A 68 -23.37 3.54 -0.79
C VAL A 68 -22.46 3.89 -1.94
N ARG A 69 -22.08 2.91 -2.76
CA ARG A 69 -21.25 3.17 -3.94
C ARG A 69 -21.93 4.11 -4.92
N GLU A 70 -23.20 3.90 -5.24
CA GLU A 70 -23.98 4.77 -6.13
C GLU A 70 -24.00 6.22 -5.61
N LEU A 71 -24.30 6.39 -4.32
CA LEU A 71 -24.30 7.70 -3.67
C LEU A 71 -22.89 8.30 -3.68
N VAL A 72 -21.84 7.55 -3.37
CA VAL A 72 -20.42 7.97 -3.42
C VAL A 72 -19.94 8.26 -4.84
N LEU A 73 -20.63 7.84 -5.90
CA LEU A 73 -20.31 8.16 -7.30
C LEU A 73 -21.14 9.31 -7.91
N ALA A 74 -22.26 9.70 -7.30
CA ALA A 74 -23.06 10.86 -7.71
C ALA A 74 -22.27 12.20 -7.89
N PRO A 75 -22.74 13.17 -8.67
CA PRO A 75 -21.99 14.41 -8.94
C PRO A 75 -22.06 15.47 -7.81
N GLU A 76 -22.92 15.31 -6.82
CA GLU A 76 -23.10 16.33 -5.76
C GLU A 76 -22.06 16.17 -4.64
N PRO A 77 -21.65 17.26 -3.95
CA PRO A 77 -20.76 17.18 -2.79
C PRO A 77 -21.40 16.34 -1.68
N LYS A 78 -20.62 15.44 -1.10
CA LYS A 78 -21.14 14.37 -0.24
C LYS A 78 -20.47 14.39 1.08
N THR A 79 -21.25 14.16 2.10
CA THR A 79 -20.79 14.08 3.48
C THR A 79 -21.18 12.69 4.00
N ILE A 80 -20.47 12.20 5.01
CA ILE A 80 -20.86 10.94 5.67
C ILE A 80 -22.29 11.07 6.21
N ASP A 81 -22.61 12.21 6.83
CA ASP A 81 -23.91 12.50 7.41
C ASP A 81 -25.01 12.50 6.33
N GLY A 82 -24.81 13.22 5.22
CA GLY A 82 -25.82 13.34 4.16
C GLY A 82 -26.08 12.04 3.40
N ILE A 83 -25.05 11.22 3.19
CA ILE A 83 -25.25 9.87 2.63
C ILE A 83 -26.01 9.00 3.63
N THR A 84 -25.68 9.09 4.93
CA THR A 84 -26.38 8.34 5.97
C THR A 84 -27.86 8.73 6.02
N ASP A 85 -28.17 10.03 5.99
CA ASP A 85 -29.55 10.55 5.94
C ASP A 85 -30.31 10.00 4.74
N THR A 86 -29.68 10.00 3.56
CA THR A 86 -30.28 9.45 2.33
C THR A 86 -30.58 7.95 2.46
N LEU A 87 -29.71 7.17 3.11
CA LEU A 87 -29.94 5.74 3.32
C LEU A 87 -31.09 5.45 4.29
N VAL A 88 -31.28 6.32 5.29
CA VAL A 88 -32.41 6.25 6.22
C VAL A 88 -33.71 6.66 5.53
N GLU A 89 -33.70 7.73 4.74
CA GLU A 89 -34.86 8.18 3.96
C GLU A 89 -35.35 7.12 2.94
N LEU A 90 -34.42 6.34 2.38
CA LEU A 90 -34.72 5.25 1.46
C LEU A 90 -35.10 3.93 2.15
N ASP A 91 -35.21 3.90 3.49
CA ASP A 91 -35.51 2.71 4.30
C ASP A 91 -34.56 1.52 4.05
N ILE A 92 -33.33 1.81 3.62
CA ILE A 92 -32.27 0.81 3.46
C ILE A 92 -31.65 0.47 4.82
N ILE A 93 -31.64 1.45 5.72
CA ILE A 93 -31.15 1.34 7.10
C ILE A 93 -32.29 1.75 8.04
N SER A 94 -32.54 0.95 9.08
CA SER A 94 -33.62 1.21 10.03
C SER A 94 -33.11 1.94 11.27
N VAL A 95 -33.56 3.18 11.44
CA VAL A 95 -33.22 4.03 12.59
C VAL A 95 -34.54 4.42 13.29
N LYS A 96 -35.06 3.54 14.15
CA LYS A 96 -36.34 3.74 14.87
C LYS A 96 -36.20 4.76 16.01
N ASP A 97 -35.95 6.03 15.70
CA ASP A 97 -35.70 7.12 16.68
C ASP A 97 -34.60 6.80 17.71
N ASN A 98 -33.75 5.82 17.39
CA ASN A 98 -32.67 5.38 18.24
C ASN A 98 -31.38 6.11 17.84
N TYR A 99 -30.94 7.04 18.69
CA TYR A 99 -29.70 7.79 18.50
C TYR A 99 -28.49 6.85 18.29
N GLU A 100 -28.44 5.72 19.00
CA GLU A 100 -27.36 4.74 18.85
C GLU A 100 -27.42 4.03 17.48
N ALA A 101 -28.61 3.74 16.96
CA ALA A 101 -28.76 3.16 15.63
C ALA A 101 -28.32 4.13 14.54
N TYR A 102 -28.59 5.43 14.70
CA TYR A 102 -28.09 6.45 13.78
C TYR A 102 -26.56 6.58 13.82
N GLN A 103 -25.95 6.55 15.02
CA GLN A 103 -24.49 6.55 15.14
C GLN A 103 -23.88 5.28 14.51
N SER A 104 -24.51 4.12 14.72
CA SER A 104 -24.14 2.86 14.06
C SER A 104 -24.22 2.98 12.53
N ALA A 105 -25.25 3.65 11.99
CA ALA A 105 -25.37 3.90 10.56
C ALA A 105 -24.21 4.76 10.01
N LYS A 106 -23.82 5.82 10.75
CA LYS A 106 -22.65 6.65 10.40
C LYS A 106 -21.34 5.87 10.44
N GLU A 107 -21.13 5.06 11.48
CA GLU A 107 -19.96 4.18 11.62
C GLU A 107 -19.89 3.14 10.49
N LEU A 108 -21.05 2.60 10.07
CA LEU A 108 -21.17 1.66 8.97
C LEU A 108 -20.86 2.33 7.62
N MET A 109 -21.38 3.53 7.39
CA MET A 109 -21.08 4.33 6.19
C MET A 109 -19.58 4.63 6.08
N PHE A 110 -18.97 5.07 7.18
CA PHE A 110 -17.53 5.28 7.27
C PHE A 110 -16.74 3.99 6.98
N SER A 111 -17.17 2.87 7.56
CA SER A 111 -16.54 1.57 7.34
C SER A 111 -16.60 1.14 5.87
N ILE A 112 -17.77 1.25 5.24
CA ILE A 112 -17.97 0.93 3.82
C ILE A 112 -17.11 1.83 2.94
N LEU A 113 -17.01 3.14 3.24
CA LEU A 113 -16.13 4.04 2.49
C LEU A 113 -14.67 3.62 2.58
N GLY A 114 -14.17 3.29 3.77
CA GLY A 114 -12.80 2.79 3.97
C GLY A 114 -12.55 1.52 3.17
N TRP A 115 -13.49 0.57 3.21
CA TRP A 115 -13.39 -0.68 2.46
C TRP A 115 -13.44 -0.46 0.95
N GLN A 116 -14.38 0.34 0.43
CA GLN A 116 -14.55 0.64 -1.00
C GLN A 116 -13.35 1.38 -1.61
N THR A 117 -12.64 2.16 -0.80
CA THR A 117 -11.47 2.93 -1.24
C THR A 117 -10.14 2.25 -0.95
N MET A 118 -10.13 1.26 -0.03
CA MET A 118 -8.93 0.63 0.53
C MET A 118 -7.94 1.65 1.15
N LEU A 119 -8.36 2.88 1.43
CA LEU A 119 -7.48 3.93 1.95
C LEU A 119 -7.14 3.75 3.42
N TYR A 120 -8.05 3.14 4.18
CA TYR A 120 -7.90 2.84 5.59
C TYR A 120 -8.76 1.63 5.98
N LYS A 121 -8.47 1.07 7.15
CA LYS A 121 -9.35 0.11 7.81
C LYS A 121 -10.02 0.78 9.01
N PRO A 122 -11.34 0.65 9.19
CA PRO A 122 -12.02 1.19 10.37
C PRO A 122 -11.61 0.40 11.63
N ASP A 123 -11.44 1.10 12.75
CA ASP A 123 -11.28 0.52 14.08
C ASP A 123 -12.40 1.01 15.01
N LEU A 124 -13.41 0.16 15.19
CA LEU A 124 -14.54 0.51 16.04
C LEU A 124 -14.40 0.00 17.49
N PHE A 125 -13.36 -0.76 17.83
CA PHE A 125 -13.15 -1.20 19.22
C PHE A 125 -12.51 -0.11 20.07
N SER A 126 -11.58 0.65 19.50
CA SER A 126 -10.89 1.74 20.19
C SER A 126 -11.72 3.03 20.27
N CYS A 127 -12.94 3.02 19.72
CA CYS A 127 -13.76 4.22 19.54
C CYS A 127 -14.56 4.60 20.81
N ALA A 128 -14.40 5.86 21.24
CA ALA A 128 -15.39 6.54 22.07
C ALA A 128 -16.63 6.86 21.21
N THR A 129 -17.82 6.46 21.67
CA THR A 129 -19.08 6.47 20.90
C THR A 129 -19.24 7.67 19.96
N GLY A 130 -19.38 7.42 18.65
CA GLY A 130 -19.66 8.41 17.61
C GLY A 130 -18.45 9.01 16.89
N GLY A 131 -17.21 8.72 17.31
CA GLY A 131 -16.00 9.17 16.61
C GLY A 131 -15.62 8.28 15.42
N PHE A 132 -14.87 8.83 14.47
CA PHE A 132 -14.34 8.04 13.34
C PHE A 132 -12.89 7.65 13.62
N ASN A 133 -12.59 6.35 13.61
CA ASN A 133 -11.27 5.84 13.96
C ASN A 133 -10.77 4.86 12.91
N ILE A 134 -9.48 4.93 12.62
CA ILE A 134 -8.80 4.03 11.69
C ILE A 134 -7.82 3.14 12.45
N LEU A 135 -7.72 1.90 12.00
CA LEU A 135 -6.79 0.92 12.53
C LEU A 135 -5.35 1.35 12.26
N ASP A 136 -4.52 1.26 13.29
CA ASP A 136 -3.08 1.49 13.16
C ASP A 136 -2.38 0.28 12.51
N GLU A 137 -2.15 0.35 11.21
CA GLU A 137 -1.40 -0.68 10.47
C GLU A 137 0.13 -0.46 10.47
N MET A 138 0.59 0.65 11.04
CA MET A 138 1.99 1.09 11.00
C MET A 138 2.65 1.11 12.38
N ASP A 139 2.05 0.43 13.37
CA ASP A 139 2.59 0.25 14.72
C ASP A 139 3.02 1.58 15.40
N GLY A 140 2.18 2.60 15.27
CA GLY A 140 2.39 3.95 15.82
C GLY A 140 3.18 4.89 14.90
N TYR A 141 3.62 4.41 13.74
CA TYR A 141 4.31 5.26 12.76
C TYR A 141 3.30 5.99 11.87
N HIS A 142 3.29 7.32 11.95
CA HIS A 142 2.31 8.15 11.22
C HIS A 142 2.68 8.46 9.76
N GLY A 143 3.88 8.07 9.31
CA GLY A 143 4.31 8.27 7.92
C GLY A 143 4.49 9.72 7.48
N GLU A 144 4.84 9.88 6.20
CA GLU A 144 4.78 11.16 5.50
C GLU A 144 3.36 11.69 5.37
N ALA A 145 2.39 10.79 5.29
CA ALA A 145 0.97 11.15 5.28
C ALA A 145 0.49 11.81 6.59
N ARG A 146 1.28 11.76 7.68
CA ARG A 146 0.92 12.27 9.02
C ARG A 146 -0.46 11.77 9.46
N ILE A 147 -0.64 10.46 9.35
CA ILE A 147 -1.92 9.82 9.58
C ILE A 147 -2.42 10.10 11.00
N CYS A 148 -3.56 10.77 11.15
CA CYS A 148 -4.27 10.87 12.41
C CYS A 148 -5.19 9.65 12.52
N LEU A 149 -5.18 8.94 13.66
CA LEU A 149 -5.95 7.70 13.80
C LEU A 149 -7.42 7.94 14.19
N ASN A 150 -7.78 9.17 14.56
CA ASN A 150 -9.11 9.51 15.02
C ASN A 150 -9.57 10.88 14.50
N GLN A 151 -10.88 11.04 14.38
CA GLN A 151 -11.55 12.29 14.08
C GLN A 151 -12.84 12.44 14.89
N SER A 152 -13.21 13.70 15.13
CA SER A 152 -14.44 14.08 15.82
C SER A 152 -15.70 13.61 15.07
N PRO A 153 -16.78 13.22 15.75
CA PRO A 153 -18.08 12.92 15.13
C PRO A 153 -18.61 14.00 14.18
N LEU A 154 -18.22 15.26 14.43
CA LEU A 154 -18.65 16.43 13.66
C LEU A 154 -18.02 16.51 12.27
N SER A 155 -16.89 15.82 12.03
CA SER A 155 -16.23 15.84 10.72
C SER A 155 -17.05 15.11 9.64
N GLY A 156 -18.04 14.30 10.03
CA GLY A 156 -18.96 13.64 9.10
C GLY A 156 -19.81 14.62 8.25
N LYS A 157 -19.85 15.90 8.63
CA LYS A 157 -20.49 17.00 7.88
C LYS A 157 -19.58 17.61 6.81
N CYS A 158 -18.29 17.30 6.81
CA CYS A 158 -17.38 17.75 5.77
C CYS A 158 -17.59 16.94 4.49
N ASP A 159 -17.27 17.55 3.33
CA ASP A 159 -17.23 16.81 2.07
C ASP A 159 -16.20 15.67 2.15
N LEU A 160 -16.40 14.58 1.40
CA LEU A 160 -15.55 13.39 1.47
C LEU A 160 -14.04 13.70 1.33
N PRO A 161 -13.56 14.50 0.35
CA PRO A 161 -12.16 14.91 0.30
C PRO A 161 -11.67 15.59 1.58
N SER A 162 -12.39 16.59 2.08
CA SER A 162 -12.04 17.30 3.32
C SER A 162 -12.08 16.40 4.55
N PHE A 163 -13.07 15.50 4.63
CA PHE A 163 -13.20 14.51 5.68
C PHE A 163 -12.00 13.56 5.71
N LEU A 164 -11.61 13.02 4.54
CA LEU A 164 -10.47 12.11 4.44
C LEU A 164 -9.14 12.81 4.73
N LEU A 165 -8.98 14.06 4.27
CA LEU A 165 -7.82 14.90 4.59
C LEU A 165 -7.69 15.14 6.10
N GLY A 166 -8.79 15.13 6.85
CA GLY A 166 -8.76 15.20 8.32
C GLY A 166 -8.00 14.05 8.99
N PHE A 167 -7.85 12.91 8.32
CA PHE A 167 -7.00 11.80 8.79
C PHE A 167 -5.54 11.92 8.31
N GLY A 168 -5.19 12.96 7.56
CA GLY A 168 -3.86 13.13 6.96
C GLY A 168 -3.87 12.98 5.44
N MET A 169 -2.68 13.03 4.84
CA MET A 169 -2.46 13.04 3.39
C MET A 169 -2.52 11.63 2.79
N MET A 170 -3.69 10.98 2.87
CA MET A 170 -3.93 9.64 2.31
C MET A 170 -3.90 9.63 0.78
N LEU A 171 -4.36 10.71 0.15
CA LEU A 171 -4.33 10.92 -1.29
C LEU A 171 -3.46 12.15 -1.60
N PRO A 172 -2.15 11.97 -1.81
CA PRO A 172 -1.25 13.07 -2.14
C PRO A 172 -1.59 13.65 -3.53
N PRO A 173 -1.58 14.98 -3.71
CA PRO A 173 -1.51 15.59 -5.04
C PRO A 173 -0.12 15.38 -5.65
N ARG A 174 0.00 15.69 -6.94
CA ARG A 174 1.27 15.67 -7.66
C ARG A 174 2.37 16.46 -6.92
N ASP A 175 3.58 15.89 -6.87
CA ASP A 175 4.77 16.49 -6.26
C ASP A 175 4.61 16.85 -4.77
N TYR A 176 3.63 16.26 -4.09
CA TYR A 176 3.48 16.42 -2.65
C TYR A 176 4.75 15.98 -1.91
N CYS A 177 5.14 16.80 -0.92
CA CYS A 177 6.31 16.56 -0.11
C CYS A 177 6.02 16.95 1.34
N ALA A 178 5.97 15.96 2.22
CA ALA A 178 5.71 16.16 3.66
C ALA A 178 6.97 16.57 4.46
N PHE A 179 8.11 16.79 3.80
CA PHE A 179 9.36 17.10 4.47
C PHE A 179 9.34 18.52 5.05
N ASP A 180 9.42 18.63 6.37
CA ASP A 180 9.52 19.92 7.05
C ASP A 180 10.95 20.49 7.01
N ASP A 181 11.97 19.61 7.01
CA ASP A 181 13.39 19.98 7.06
C ASP A 181 13.92 20.45 5.69
N MET A 182 14.74 21.50 5.71
CA MET A 182 15.46 22.02 4.55
C MET A 182 16.41 20.99 3.93
N ASP A 183 17.02 20.12 4.73
CA ASP A 183 17.94 19.10 4.20
C ASP A 183 17.20 17.98 3.46
N ASP A 184 16.03 17.58 3.97
CA ASP A 184 15.15 16.63 3.29
C ASP A 184 14.56 17.25 1.99
N LYS A 185 14.23 18.55 1.99
CA LYS A 185 13.84 19.26 0.75
C LYS A 185 14.96 19.30 -0.30
N LYS A 186 16.20 19.56 0.12
CA LYS A 186 17.37 19.47 -0.79
C LYS A 186 17.52 18.06 -1.34
N LEU A 187 17.27 17.04 -0.53
CA LEU A 187 17.37 15.65 -0.95
C LEU A 187 16.40 15.31 -2.09
N ILE A 188 15.15 15.76 -2.05
CA ILE A 188 14.18 15.61 -3.16
C ILE A 188 14.62 16.33 -4.43
N ASN A 189 15.21 17.52 -4.28
CA ASN A 189 15.67 18.30 -5.43
C ASN A 189 16.93 17.71 -6.07
N ASN A 190 17.79 17.09 -5.27
CA ASN A 190 19.04 16.47 -5.72
C ASN A 190 18.81 15.05 -6.28
N THR A 191 17.85 14.31 -5.73
CA THR A 191 17.54 12.93 -6.13
C THR A 191 16.51 12.94 -7.26
N LYS A 192 16.97 13.21 -8.48
CA LYS A 192 16.09 13.24 -9.66
C LYS A 192 15.86 11.85 -10.26
N VAL A 193 16.90 11.02 -10.25
CA VAL A 193 16.90 9.72 -10.94
C VAL A 193 17.18 8.60 -9.96
N ILE A 194 16.49 7.47 -10.14
CA ILE A 194 16.74 6.23 -9.42
C ILE A 194 17.08 5.10 -10.39
N ILE A 195 18.19 4.40 -10.11
CA ILE A 195 18.61 3.23 -10.85
C ILE A 195 17.97 1.99 -10.21
N SER A 196 17.21 1.22 -11.00
CA SER A 196 16.51 0.00 -10.57
C SER A 196 17.44 -1.07 -9.95
N LYS A 197 18.71 -1.10 -10.36
CA LYS A 197 19.74 -2.01 -9.83
C LYS A 197 20.15 -1.65 -8.39
N ASP A 198 20.06 -0.38 -8.03
CA ASP A 198 20.51 0.15 -6.74
C ASP A 198 19.36 0.25 -5.74
N LEU A 199 18.14 0.45 -6.22
CA LEU A 199 16.92 0.46 -5.41
C LEU A 199 16.00 -0.70 -5.80
N ASN A 200 16.12 -1.81 -5.07
CA ASN A 200 15.20 -2.95 -5.18
C ASN A 200 15.10 -3.71 -3.85
N ALA A 201 14.07 -4.53 -3.69
CA ALA A 201 13.77 -5.24 -2.46
C ALA A 201 14.93 -6.14 -1.97
N TYR A 202 15.71 -6.74 -2.88
CA TYR A 202 16.88 -7.51 -2.46
C TYR A 202 17.94 -6.62 -1.82
N VAL A 203 18.27 -5.47 -2.41
CA VAL A 203 19.21 -4.51 -1.82
C VAL A 203 18.67 -4.02 -0.48
N LEU A 204 17.42 -3.54 -0.45
CA LEU A 204 16.80 -3.01 0.76
C LEU A 204 16.85 -4.02 1.92
N THR A 205 16.44 -5.26 1.68
CA THR A 205 16.37 -6.26 2.75
C THR A 205 17.71 -6.92 3.09
N LYS A 206 18.54 -7.24 2.10
CA LYS A 206 19.78 -8.04 2.31
C LYS A 206 21.02 -7.19 2.51
N VAL A 207 21.04 -5.96 2.01
CA VAL A 207 22.16 -5.03 2.16
C VAL A 207 21.82 -4.00 3.22
N CYS A 208 20.68 -3.32 3.10
CA CYS A 208 20.30 -2.20 3.98
C CYS A 208 19.62 -2.65 5.28
N GLY A 209 19.21 -3.93 5.39
CA GLY A 209 18.56 -4.47 6.59
C GLY A 209 17.11 -4.01 6.79
N VAL A 210 16.45 -3.51 5.74
CA VAL A 210 15.05 -3.10 5.79
C VAL A 210 14.14 -4.32 5.99
N ARG A 211 13.20 -4.23 6.92
CA ARG A 211 12.11 -5.20 7.10
C ARG A 211 10.93 -4.79 6.23
N LEU A 212 10.26 -5.76 5.63
CA LEU A 212 9.05 -5.51 4.82
C LEU A 212 7.83 -5.93 5.64
N GLN A 213 6.90 -5.01 5.83
CA GLN A 213 5.62 -5.24 6.49
C GLN A 213 4.50 -5.10 5.46
N TRP A 214 3.65 -6.13 5.35
CA TRP A 214 2.53 -6.10 4.42
C TRP A 214 1.30 -5.52 5.11
N VAL A 215 0.72 -4.48 4.54
CA VAL A 215 -0.44 -3.74 5.07
C VAL A 215 -1.62 -3.83 4.11
N ASP A 216 -2.83 -3.66 4.63
CA ASP A 216 -4.07 -3.72 3.86
C ASP A 216 -4.47 -2.34 3.31
N SER A 217 -4.04 -1.24 3.93
CA SER A 217 -4.37 0.11 3.46
C SER A 217 -3.41 0.63 2.39
N LEU A 218 -3.98 1.22 1.35
CA LEU A 218 -3.27 1.81 0.22
C LEU A 218 -2.44 3.03 0.64
N SER A 219 -2.97 3.85 1.56
CA SER A 219 -2.32 5.06 2.07
C SER A 219 -0.94 4.79 2.70
N CYS A 220 -0.74 3.59 3.26
CA CYS A 220 0.50 3.14 3.91
C CYS A 220 1.60 2.71 2.92
N HIS A 221 1.31 2.60 1.62
CA HIS A 221 2.24 2.01 0.66
C HIS A 221 3.55 2.83 0.50
N LEU A 222 4.71 2.18 0.64
CA LEU A 222 6.06 2.78 0.64
C LEU A 222 6.37 3.74 1.80
N GLU A 223 5.56 3.75 2.86
CA GLU A 223 5.96 4.43 4.09
C GLU A 223 7.17 3.72 4.72
N LEU A 224 8.19 4.49 5.11
CA LEU A 224 9.42 3.96 5.71
C LEU A 224 9.62 4.56 7.10
N ASP A 225 9.46 3.72 8.12
CA ASP A 225 9.96 4.04 9.45
C ASP A 225 11.48 3.89 9.48
N LYS A 226 12.19 5.03 9.46
CA LYS A 226 13.65 5.09 9.52
C LYS A 226 14.20 4.51 10.84
N HIS A 227 13.44 4.59 11.93
CA HIS A 227 13.87 4.15 13.26
C HIS A 227 13.87 2.62 13.36
N SER A 228 12.73 1.98 13.08
CA SER A 228 12.66 0.51 13.07
C SER A 228 13.26 -0.12 11.80
N GLY A 229 13.48 0.66 10.74
CA GLY A 229 13.90 0.17 9.44
C GLY A 229 12.83 -0.68 8.76
N THR A 230 11.56 -0.32 8.95
CA THR A 230 10.40 -1.06 8.42
C THR A 230 9.78 -0.30 7.25
N LEU A 231 9.63 -0.98 6.12
CA LEU A 231 8.96 -0.48 4.92
C LEU A 231 7.59 -1.16 4.81
N PHE A 232 6.53 -0.35 4.76
CA PHE A 232 5.14 -0.81 4.66
C PHE A 232 4.73 -0.94 3.18
N LEU A 233 4.15 -2.08 2.81
CA LEU A 233 3.77 -2.41 1.43
C LEU A 233 2.33 -2.93 1.34
N TYR A 234 1.50 -2.22 0.59
CA TYR A 234 0.09 -2.56 0.34
C TYR A 234 -0.13 -3.92 -0.35
N ARG A 235 -0.85 -4.86 0.29
CA ARG A 235 -0.89 -6.26 -0.11
C ARG A 235 -1.79 -6.59 -1.33
N TYR A 236 -2.66 -5.68 -1.78
CA TYR A 236 -3.71 -6.02 -2.77
C TYR A 236 -3.65 -5.19 -4.07
N PRO A 237 -2.55 -5.24 -4.85
CA PRO A 237 -2.37 -4.44 -6.07
C PRO A 237 -3.40 -4.71 -7.18
N SER A 238 -4.09 -5.85 -7.20
CA SER A 238 -5.19 -6.07 -8.16
C SER A 238 -6.35 -5.08 -7.98
N PHE A 239 -6.54 -4.52 -6.78
CA PHE A 239 -7.49 -3.43 -6.55
C PHE A 239 -7.15 -2.21 -7.41
N CYS A 240 -5.86 -1.85 -7.50
CA CYS A 240 -5.41 -0.77 -8.36
C CYS A 240 -5.72 -1.08 -9.83
N VAL A 241 -5.47 -2.32 -10.28
CA VAL A 241 -5.79 -2.75 -11.65
C VAL A 241 -7.30 -2.63 -11.93
N SER A 242 -8.14 -3.19 -11.07
CA SER A 242 -9.60 -3.13 -11.22
C SER A 242 -10.13 -1.70 -11.23
N SER A 243 -9.50 -0.80 -10.47
CA SER A 243 -9.85 0.62 -10.41
C SER A 243 -9.35 1.42 -11.62
N LEU A 244 -8.35 0.92 -12.35
CA LEU A 244 -7.78 1.57 -13.53
C LEU A 244 -8.38 1.09 -14.85
N GLN A 245 -9.09 -0.05 -14.87
CA GLN A 245 -9.64 -0.63 -16.10
C GLN A 245 -10.74 0.25 -16.74
N THR A 246 -10.67 0.37 -18.07
CA THR A 246 -11.69 1.02 -18.91
C THR A 246 -12.72 -0.03 -19.36
N ARG A 247 -14.01 0.31 -19.42
CA ARG A 247 -15.04 -0.57 -19.99
C ARG A 247 -15.09 -0.44 -21.52
N ASP A 248 -15.83 -1.33 -22.18
CA ASP A 248 -16.00 -1.37 -23.65
C ASP A 248 -16.59 -0.06 -24.22
N THR A 249 -17.41 0.63 -23.43
CA THR A 249 -17.69 2.05 -23.62
C THR A 249 -16.45 2.81 -23.15
N LYS A 250 -15.77 3.56 -24.03
CA LYS A 250 -14.49 4.29 -23.80
C LYS A 250 -14.38 5.14 -22.51
N GLU A 251 -15.41 5.20 -21.69
CA GLU A 251 -15.43 5.70 -20.33
C GLU A 251 -14.73 4.75 -19.35
N ARG A 252 -13.89 5.36 -18.53
CA ARG A 252 -13.15 4.65 -17.50
C ARG A 252 -14.07 4.28 -16.35
N ARG A 253 -13.85 3.10 -15.75
CA ARG A 253 -14.60 2.70 -14.56
C ARG A 253 -14.21 3.61 -13.40
N ARG A 254 -15.10 4.54 -13.02
CA ARG A 254 -14.93 5.38 -11.83
C ARG A 254 -15.23 4.54 -10.58
N GLY A 255 -14.19 4.25 -9.81
CA GLY A 255 -14.30 3.62 -8.48
C GLY A 255 -14.55 4.66 -7.39
N ALA A 256 -15.03 4.24 -6.21
CA ALA A 256 -15.28 5.13 -5.07
C ALA A 256 -14.06 5.99 -4.72
N ILE A 257 -12.85 5.43 -4.82
CA ILE A 257 -11.58 6.14 -4.57
C ILE A 257 -11.38 7.37 -5.49
N HIS A 258 -11.87 7.34 -6.73
CA HIS A 258 -11.73 8.47 -7.66
C HIS A 258 -12.65 9.63 -7.25
N SER A 259 -13.83 9.32 -6.71
CA SER A 259 -14.77 10.31 -6.18
C SER A 259 -14.34 10.92 -4.84
N CYS A 260 -13.27 10.42 -4.24
CA CYS A 260 -12.63 11.02 -3.07
C CYS A 260 -11.56 12.06 -3.44
N GLY A 261 -11.23 12.22 -4.72
CA GLY A 261 -10.40 13.33 -5.21
C GLY A 261 -11.22 14.60 -5.43
N PHE A 262 -10.56 15.75 -5.50
CA PHE A 262 -11.20 16.99 -5.92
C PHE A 262 -11.43 17.00 -7.45
N GLU A 263 -12.58 17.52 -7.88
CA GLU A 263 -12.85 17.72 -9.32
C GLU A 263 -11.93 18.75 -9.96
N ARG A 264 -11.42 19.70 -9.16
CA ARG A 264 -10.49 20.74 -9.61
C ARG A 264 -9.43 20.97 -8.54
N PRO A 265 -8.17 21.24 -8.94
CA PRO A 265 -7.13 21.63 -8.01
C PRO A 265 -7.57 22.88 -7.22
N GLY A 266 -7.70 22.72 -5.91
CA GLY A 266 -8.03 23.81 -4.98
C GLY A 266 -6.78 24.42 -4.33
N SER A 267 -7.00 25.31 -3.37
CA SER A 267 -5.93 25.80 -2.48
C SER A 267 -5.48 24.76 -1.45
N VAL A 268 -6.30 23.75 -1.21
CA VAL A 268 -6.03 22.65 -0.28
C VAL A 268 -5.19 21.59 -1.00
N PRO A 269 -4.05 21.16 -0.44
CA PRO A 269 -3.22 20.12 -1.03
C PRO A 269 -3.92 18.77 -0.89
N TRP A 270 -4.61 18.33 -1.94
CA TRP A 270 -5.26 17.02 -2.02
C TRP A 270 -5.34 16.57 -3.47
N ALA A 271 -5.35 15.26 -3.69
CA ALA A 271 -5.42 14.67 -5.02
C ALA A 271 -6.68 15.08 -5.80
N SER A 272 -6.52 15.34 -7.10
CA SER A 272 -7.58 15.27 -8.09
C SER A 272 -7.89 13.82 -8.49
N GLU A 273 -8.92 13.61 -9.31
CA GLU A 273 -9.22 12.29 -9.89
C GLU A 273 -8.07 11.76 -10.77
N GLU A 274 -7.41 12.65 -11.49
CA GLU A 274 -6.21 12.35 -12.28
C GLU A 274 -5.03 11.98 -11.37
N ASP A 275 -4.84 12.68 -10.25
CA ASP A 275 -3.78 12.34 -9.29
C ASP A 275 -4.03 10.95 -8.66
N VAL A 276 -5.28 10.61 -8.32
CA VAL A 276 -5.65 9.27 -7.83
C VAL A 276 -5.30 8.20 -8.87
N THR A 277 -5.58 8.47 -10.15
CA THR A 277 -5.21 7.58 -11.25
C THR A 277 -3.72 7.31 -11.30
N GLU A 278 -2.93 8.39 -11.31
CA GLU A 278 -1.48 8.32 -11.42
C GLU A 278 -0.90 7.60 -10.20
N LEU A 279 -1.38 7.89 -8.99
CA LEU A 279 -1.00 7.18 -7.76
C LEU A 279 -1.24 5.67 -7.85
N LEU A 280 -2.41 5.24 -8.34
CA LEU A 280 -2.71 3.81 -8.51
C LEU A 280 -1.74 3.14 -9.51
N GLN A 281 -1.37 3.84 -10.58
CA GLN A 281 -0.36 3.36 -11.54
C GLN A 281 1.04 3.30 -10.92
N GLU A 282 1.42 4.30 -10.14
CA GLU A 282 2.69 4.36 -9.42
C GLU A 282 2.84 3.23 -8.41
N ILE A 283 1.77 2.88 -7.69
CA ILE A 283 1.78 1.72 -6.77
C ILE A 283 2.08 0.43 -7.53
N LEU A 284 1.50 0.25 -8.73
CA LEU A 284 1.81 -0.91 -9.57
C LEU A 284 3.25 -0.87 -10.09
N LEU A 285 3.72 0.29 -10.54
CA LEU A 285 5.08 0.47 -11.03
C LEU A 285 6.13 0.26 -9.94
N SER A 286 5.83 0.65 -8.70
CA SER A 286 6.73 0.46 -7.56
C SER A 286 7.00 -1.02 -7.28
N TYR A 287 6.01 -1.91 -7.49
CA TYR A 287 6.21 -3.35 -7.39
C TYR A 287 7.16 -3.87 -8.47
N ARG A 288 7.12 -3.30 -9.67
CA ARG A 288 8.06 -3.63 -10.74
C ARG A 288 9.47 -3.12 -10.43
N LEU A 289 9.60 -1.91 -9.88
CA LEU A 289 10.86 -1.35 -9.37
C LEU A 289 11.47 -2.23 -8.26
N LEU A 290 10.70 -2.51 -7.21
CA LEU A 290 11.18 -3.23 -6.04
C LEU A 290 11.45 -4.72 -6.32
N PHE A 291 10.56 -5.39 -7.05
CA PHE A 291 10.61 -6.84 -7.21
C PHE A 291 10.78 -7.28 -8.66
N GLY A 292 9.94 -6.75 -9.55
CA GLY A 292 9.77 -7.24 -10.92
C GLY A 292 11.05 -7.29 -11.76
N GLN A 293 11.89 -6.26 -11.68
CA GLN A 293 13.06 -6.11 -12.55
C GLN A 293 14.27 -6.95 -12.09
N SER A 294 14.46 -7.13 -10.78
CA SER A 294 15.62 -7.84 -10.22
C SER A 294 15.36 -9.33 -10.01
N ARG A 295 16.16 -10.22 -10.63
CA ARG A 295 16.07 -11.68 -10.42
C ARG A 295 16.19 -12.07 -8.94
N ARG A 296 17.04 -11.36 -8.20
CA ARG A 296 17.26 -11.61 -6.77
C ARG A 296 16.05 -11.17 -5.95
N SER A 297 15.43 -10.03 -6.28
CA SER A 297 14.19 -9.58 -5.63
C SER A 297 13.02 -10.52 -5.93
N ARG A 298 12.86 -11.02 -7.17
CA ARG A 298 11.85 -12.04 -7.50
C ARG A 298 12.04 -13.32 -6.67
N SER A 299 13.28 -13.78 -6.51
CA SER A 299 13.59 -14.95 -5.67
C SER A 299 13.35 -14.68 -4.18
N LEU A 300 13.58 -13.45 -3.71
CA LEU A 300 13.30 -13.03 -2.35
C LEU A 300 11.79 -13.03 -2.09
N PHE A 301 11.00 -12.44 -2.99
CA PHE A 301 9.55 -12.32 -2.86
C PHE A 301 8.87 -13.68 -2.60
N ARG A 302 9.28 -14.73 -3.32
CA ARG A 302 8.76 -16.10 -3.12
C ARG A 302 8.94 -16.65 -1.70
N ARG A 303 9.82 -16.03 -0.90
CA ARG A 303 10.08 -16.40 0.51
C ARG A 303 9.40 -15.48 1.51
N LEU A 304 8.89 -14.32 1.09
CA LEU A 304 8.30 -13.31 1.98
C LEU A 304 6.91 -13.71 2.50
N ARG A 305 6.21 -14.61 1.79
CA ARG A 305 4.86 -15.11 2.17
C ARG A 305 3.92 -13.98 2.62
N PRO A 306 3.57 -13.02 1.73
CA PRO A 306 2.74 -11.86 2.07
C PRO A 306 1.41 -12.20 2.76
N PHE A 307 0.86 -13.38 2.49
CA PHE A 307 -0.43 -13.86 2.99
C PHE A 307 -0.28 -15.01 4.00
N ALA A 308 0.82 -15.10 4.77
CA ALA A 308 1.12 -16.27 5.62
C ALA A 308 0.01 -16.65 6.63
N HIS A 309 -0.79 -15.68 7.07
CA HIS A 309 -1.87 -15.86 8.04
C HIS A 309 -3.27 -15.76 7.42
N ILE A 310 -3.34 -15.76 6.09
CA ILE A 310 -4.57 -15.57 5.33
C ILE A 310 -4.80 -16.85 4.50
N PRO A 311 -6.01 -17.42 4.49
CA PRO A 311 -6.33 -18.57 3.66
C PRO A 311 -6.34 -18.20 2.18
N HIS A 312 -6.27 -19.19 1.28
CA HIS A 312 -6.05 -18.96 -0.14
C HIS A 312 -7.11 -18.06 -0.80
N GLU A 313 -8.34 -18.09 -0.31
CA GLU A 313 -9.46 -17.26 -0.75
C GLU A 313 -9.16 -15.78 -0.58
N GLY A 314 -8.40 -15.38 0.45
CA GLY A 314 -7.98 -14.00 0.69
C GLY A 314 -6.70 -13.58 -0.03
N HIS A 315 -6.14 -14.44 -0.89
CA HIS A 315 -4.88 -14.13 -1.57
C HIS A 315 -5.14 -13.33 -2.84
N ASP A 316 -4.56 -12.14 -2.91
CA ASP A 316 -4.40 -11.46 -4.19
C ASP A 316 -3.29 -12.13 -5.01
N GLN A 317 -3.70 -12.99 -5.93
CA GLN A 317 -2.81 -13.71 -6.84
C GLN A 317 -2.01 -12.75 -7.74
N PHE A 318 -2.55 -11.57 -8.04
CA PHE A 318 -1.88 -10.58 -8.87
C PHE A 318 -0.60 -10.08 -8.22
N LEU A 319 -0.54 -9.94 -6.88
CA LEU A 319 0.68 -9.57 -6.17
C LEU A 319 1.83 -10.53 -6.51
N SER A 320 1.54 -11.83 -6.55
CA SER A 320 2.54 -12.84 -6.92
C SER A 320 2.97 -12.69 -8.38
N LEU A 321 2.03 -12.40 -9.29
CA LEU A 321 2.33 -12.21 -10.71
C LEU A 321 3.23 -10.99 -10.94
N ILE A 322 2.86 -9.83 -10.41
CA ILE A 322 3.58 -8.57 -10.62
C ILE A 322 4.98 -8.59 -9.97
N CYS A 323 5.15 -9.26 -8.84
CA CYS A 323 6.43 -9.32 -8.14
C CYS A 323 7.36 -10.46 -8.56
N SER A 324 6.86 -11.59 -9.06
CA SER A 324 7.67 -12.81 -9.24
C SER A 324 8.04 -13.15 -10.69
N ARG A 325 7.41 -12.49 -11.67
CA ARG A 325 7.65 -12.70 -13.11
C ARG A 325 8.59 -11.63 -13.69
N LYS A 326 9.50 -12.05 -14.59
CA LYS A 326 10.41 -11.11 -15.28
C LYS A 326 9.63 -10.29 -16.32
N GLN A 327 8.93 -10.98 -17.21
CA GLN A 327 8.00 -10.40 -18.16
C GLN A 327 6.59 -10.78 -17.72
N PHE A 328 5.70 -9.81 -17.74
CA PHE A 328 4.32 -9.96 -17.31
C PHE A 328 3.47 -9.01 -18.13
N ASN A 329 2.40 -9.54 -18.73
CA ASN A 329 1.42 -8.73 -19.43
C ASN A 329 0.50 -8.14 -18.38
N CYS A 330 0.85 -6.95 -17.90
CA CYS A 330 0.00 -6.20 -17.01
C CYS A 330 -1.24 -5.72 -17.79
N PRO A 331 -2.47 -5.83 -17.24
CA PRO A 331 -3.66 -5.26 -17.86
C PRO A 331 -3.58 -3.75 -18.05
N ILE A 332 -2.72 -3.09 -17.27
CA ILE A 332 -2.40 -1.67 -17.35
C ILE A 332 -1.00 -1.51 -17.92
N THR A 333 -0.82 -0.56 -18.84
CA THR A 333 0.50 -0.24 -19.41
C THR A 333 1.42 0.34 -18.32
N LEU A 334 2.49 -0.38 -17.99
CA LEU A 334 3.53 0.07 -17.06
C LEU A 334 4.86 0.19 -17.81
N THR A 335 5.50 1.35 -17.71
CA THR A 335 6.79 1.60 -18.37
C THR A 335 7.94 1.29 -17.43
N GLU A 336 8.55 0.11 -17.59
CA GLU A 336 9.76 -0.28 -16.85
C GLU A 336 11.00 0.40 -17.45
N ARG A 337 11.87 0.95 -16.59
CA ARG A 337 13.09 1.66 -16.98
C ARG A 337 14.28 1.20 -16.16
N GLU A 338 15.48 1.23 -16.74
CA GLU A 338 16.68 1.03 -15.93
C GLU A 338 16.90 2.21 -14.97
N GLU A 339 16.63 3.42 -15.46
CA GLU A 339 16.68 4.71 -14.78
C GLU A 339 15.29 5.34 -14.78
N TYR A 340 14.75 5.58 -13.59
CA TYR A 340 13.46 6.23 -13.40
C TYR A 340 13.67 7.71 -13.10
N ASP A 341 12.99 8.59 -13.83
CA ASP A 341 12.89 10.00 -13.47
C ASP A 341 11.75 10.16 -12.46
N LEU A 342 12.07 10.56 -11.23
CA LEU A 342 11.07 10.54 -10.16
C LEU A 342 9.93 11.54 -10.36
N ALA A 343 10.17 12.68 -11.03
CA ALA A 343 9.11 13.66 -11.28
C ALA A 343 8.12 13.20 -12.38
N GLY A 344 8.61 12.39 -13.33
CA GLY A 344 7.80 11.86 -14.43
C GLY A 344 7.17 10.51 -14.11
N ASP A 345 7.95 9.56 -13.57
CA ASP A 345 7.51 8.18 -13.37
C ASP A 345 6.88 7.94 -11.99
N PHE A 346 7.16 8.80 -10.99
CA PHE A 346 6.63 8.67 -9.62
C PHE A 346 6.23 10.01 -8.95
N PRO A 347 5.46 10.90 -9.60
CA PRO A 347 5.14 12.21 -9.02
C PRO A 347 4.46 12.19 -7.63
N HIS A 348 3.72 11.13 -7.28
CA HIS A 348 2.98 11.02 -6.01
C HIS A 348 3.76 10.27 -4.93
N LEU A 349 4.50 9.23 -5.31
CA LEU A 349 5.36 8.44 -4.42
C LEU A 349 6.80 8.97 -4.37
N ARG A 350 7.10 10.08 -5.05
CA ARG A 350 8.43 10.69 -5.16
C ARG A 350 9.11 10.84 -3.81
N SER A 351 8.45 11.49 -2.86
CA SER A 351 9.02 11.77 -1.54
C SER A 351 9.37 10.47 -0.79
N ARG A 352 8.46 9.49 -0.80
CA ARG A 352 8.64 8.16 -0.21
C ARG A 352 9.82 7.40 -0.85
N ILE A 353 9.94 7.44 -2.19
CA ILE A 353 11.04 6.78 -2.92
C ILE A 353 12.38 7.48 -2.67
N VAL A 354 12.41 8.82 -2.66
CA VAL A 354 13.63 9.58 -2.31
C VAL A 354 14.09 9.24 -0.89
N ARG A 355 13.16 9.20 0.06
CA ARG A 355 13.46 8.81 1.44
C ARG A 355 14.03 7.39 1.53
N LEU A 356 13.44 6.46 0.80
CA LEU A 356 13.91 5.07 0.73
C LEU A 356 15.30 4.96 0.10
N SER A 357 15.56 5.71 -0.97
CA SER A 357 16.86 5.77 -1.64
C SER A 357 17.95 6.37 -0.74
N SER A 358 17.64 7.46 -0.05
CA SER A 358 18.54 8.10 0.91
C SER A 358 18.85 7.16 2.09
N TYR A 359 17.82 6.49 2.62
CA TYR A 359 18.02 5.46 3.64
C TYR A 359 18.96 4.36 3.13
N ALA A 360 18.72 3.84 1.93
CA ALA A 360 19.55 2.81 1.33
C ALA A 360 21.00 3.26 1.11
N SER A 361 21.21 4.52 0.74
CA SER A 361 22.54 5.11 0.50
C SER A 361 23.31 5.37 1.81
N SER A 362 22.60 5.71 2.89
CA SER A 362 23.19 5.91 4.22
C SER A 362 23.69 4.60 4.86
N LYS A 363 23.11 3.45 4.49
CA LYS A 363 23.47 2.15 5.04
C LYS A 363 24.66 1.57 4.28
N LYS A 364 25.86 1.74 4.86
CA LYS A 364 27.07 1.04 4.41
C LYS A 364 27.00 -0.46 4.76
N PRO A 365 27.53 -1.36 3.91
CA PRO A 365 27.61 -2.79 4.21
C PRO A 365 28.48 -3.01 5.46
N ARG A 366 27.92 -3.66 6.49
CA ARG A 366 28.61 -3.88 7.78
C ARG A 366 29.32 -5.23 7.90
N SER A 367 29.09 -6.14 6.95
CA SER A 367 29.74 -7.46 6.92
C SER A 367 30.43 -7.72 5.58
N ILE A 368 31.48 -8.55 5.60
CA ILE A 368 32.19 -9.00 4.40
C ILE A 368 31.22 -9.62 3.39
N ARG A 369 30.22 -10.38 3.86
CA ARG A 369 29.18 -10.98 3.01
C ARG A 369 28.26 -9.93 2.36
N GLN A 370 28.02 -8.80 3.05
CA GLN A 370 27.27 -7.67 2.50
C GLN A 370 28.13 -6.84 1.54
N LEU A 371 29.41 -6.61 1.85
CA LEU A 371 30.35 -5.95 0.95
C LEU A 371 30.51 -6.76 -0.34
N TRP A 372 30.58 -8.09 -0.24
CA TRP A 372 30.51 -9.04 -1.36
C TRP A 372 29.12 -9.12 -2.04
N ARG A 373 28.10 -8.40 -1.58
CA ARG A 373 26.81 -8.31 -2.29
C ARG A 373 26.48 -6.93 -2.81
N ASP A 374 27.09 -5.90 -2.24
CA ASP A 374 26.84 -4.51 -2.56
C ASP A 374 27.64 -4.09 -3.80
N LYS A 375 26.95 -3.98 -4.94
CA LYS A 375 27.54 -3.53 -6.21
C LYS A 375 27.34 -2.03 -6.47
N ARG A 376 26.68 -1.31 -5.56
CA ARG A 376 26.36 0.11 -5.72
C ARG A 376 27.62 0.97 -5.63
N ASP A 377 28.51 0.63 -4.70
CA ASP A 377 29.83 1.24 -4.58
C ASP A 377 30.87 0.38 -5.32
N SER A 378 31.05 0.70 -6.61
CA SER A 378 32.02 0.03 -7.47
C SER A 378 33.45 0.12 -6.92
N THR A 379 33.78 1.21 -6.23
CA THR A 379 35.12 1.47 -5.69
C THR A 379 35.39 0.60 -4.47
N ALA A 380 34.47 0.56 -3.51
CA ALA A 380 34.60 -0.31 -2.33
C ALA A 380 34.57 -1.80 -2.72
N TRP A 381 33.77 -2.16 -3.72
CA TRP A 381 33.75 -3.50 -4.30
C TRP A 381 35.11 -3.89 -4.89
N LEU A 382 35.68 -3.04 -5.75
CA LEU A 382 36.98 -3.29 -6.38
C LEU A 382 38.10 -3.33 -5.36
N ALA A 383 38.11 -2.42 -4.38
CA ALA A 383 39.10 -2.41 -3.30
C ALA A 383 39.05 -3.72 -2.49
N PHE A 384 37.85 -4.22 -2.17
CA PHE A 384 37.67 -5.50 -1.49
C PHE A 384 38.28 -6.66 -2.27
N TRP A 385 37.99 -6.76 -3.58
CA TRP A 385 38.53 -7.83 -4.43
C TRP A 385 40.05 -7.71 -4.64
N SER A 386 40.56 -6.49 -4.79
CA SER A 386 42.00 -6.24 -4.87
C SER A 386 42.71 -6.75 -3.61
N VAL A 387 42.24 -6.36 -2.42
CA VAL A 387 42.84 -6.83 -1.16
C VAL A 387 42.75 -8.35 -1.03
N LEU A 388 41.62 -8.96 -1.42
CA LEU A 388 41.45 -10.40 -1.34
C LEU A 388 42.42 -11.15 -2.27
N ILE A 389 42.57 -10.68 -3.50
CA ILE A 389 43.47 -11.29 -4.49
C ILE A 389 44.93 -11.06 -4.07
N PHE A 390 45.37 -9.81 -3.90
CA PHE A 390 46.75 -9.49 -3.55
C PHE A 390 47.15 -10.05 -2.18
N GLY A 391 46.24 -10.03 -1.19
CA GLY A 391 46.47 -10.65 0.11
C GLY A 391 46.66 -12.16 0.01
N SER A 392 45.83 -12.85 -0.77
CA SER A 392 45.96 -14.30 -0.97
C SER A 392 47.27 -14.69 -1.66
N VAL A 393 47.69 -13.93 -2.68
CA VAL A 393 48.94 -14.15 -3.40
C VAL A 393 50.14 -13.92 -2.47
N SER A 394 50.13 -12.86 -1.66
CA SER A 394 51.19 -12.56 -0.71
C SER A 394 51.34 -13.66 0.35
N ILE A 395 50.23 -14.19 0.88
CA ILE A 395 50.27 -15.31 1.84
C ILE A 395 50.86 -16.57 1.17
N LEU A 396 50.43 -16.90 -0.05
CA LEU A 396 50.96 -18.05 -0.79
C LEU A 396 52.47 -17.93 -1.00
N LEU A 397 52.93 -16.77 -1.47
CA LEU A 397 54.35 -16.50 -1.67
C LEU A 397 55.13 -16.57 -0.35
N GLY A 398 54.58 -16.05 0.74
CA GLY A 398 55.18 -16.13 2.07
C GLY A 398 55.34 -17.58 2.57
N VAL A 399 54.34 -18.44 2.34
CA VAL A 399 54.42 -19.87 2.66
C VAL A 399 55.52 -20.55 1.85
N VAL A 400 55.59 -20.29 0.54
CA VAL A 400 56.64 -20.84 -0.33
C VAL A 400 58.04 -20.39 0.12
N GLN A 401 58.21 -19.11 0.45
CA GLN A 401 59.46 -18.59 0.97
C GLN A 401 59.87 -19.24 2.29
N ALA A 402 58.92 -19.41 3.22
CA ALA A 402 59.17 -20.08 4.50
C ALA A 402 59.62 -21.54 4.30
N VAL A 403 58.98 -22.27 3.38
CA VAL A 403 59.38 -23.65 3.04
C VAL A 403 60.81 -23.69 2.50
N PHE A 404 61.16 -22.78 1.58
CA PHE A 404 62.54 -22.71 1.06
C PHE A 404 63.56 -22.39 2.15
N GLN A 405 63.26 -21.47 3.08
CA GLN A 405 64.15 -21.14 4.19
C GLN A 405 64.36 -22.33 5.14
N ILE A 406 63.30 -23.06 5.48
CA ILE A 406 63.40 -24.26 6.32
C ILE A 406 64.27 -25.31 5.64
N MET A 407 64.06 -25.53 4.34
CA MET A 407 64.84 -26.51 3.57
C MET A 407 66.33 -26.13 3.53
N GLN A 408 66.65 -24.85 3.31
CA GLN A 408 68.03 -24.36 3.35
C GLN A 408 68.66 -24.52 4.75
N TYR A 409 67.92 -24.24 5.81
CA TYR A 409 68.39 -24.40 7.19
C TYR A 409 68.71 -25.86 7.53
N VAL A 410 67.84 -26.80 7.14
CA VAL A 410 68.06 -28.24 7.35
C VAL A 410 69.29 -28.72 6.59
N LEU A 411 69.47 -28.31 5.33
CA LEU A 411 70.65 -28.65 4.54
C LEU A 411 71.95 -28.09 5.17
N ALA A 412 71.92 -26.88 5.71
CA ALA A 412 73.07 -26.28 6.40
C ALA A 412 73.44 -27.05 7.69
N LEU A 413 72.46 -27.49 8.48
CA LEU A 413 72.71 -28.33 9.65
C LEU A 413 73.33 -29.69 9.28
N GLN A 414 72.88 -30.30 8.18
CA GLN A 414 73.49 -31.54 7.68
C GLN A 414 74.94 -31.36 7.25
N GLN A 415 75.29 -30.18 6.71
CA GLN A 415 76.68 -29.86 6.31
C GLN A 415 77.58 -29.46 7.48
N ALA A 416 77.04 -28.90 8.56
CA ALA A 416 77.80 -28.52 9.75
C ALA A 416 78.02 -29.67 10.75
N GLY A 417 77.23 -30.74 10.65
CA GLY A 417 77.37 -31.96 11.45
C GLY A 417 78.20 -33.08 10.79
N ALA A 418 78.70 -32.84 9.57
CA ALA A 418 79.69 -33.67 8.88
C ALA A 418 81.06 -32.98 8.97
#